data_AF-A0A821DCL4-F1
#
_entry.id   AF-A0A821DCL4-F1
#
_cell.length_a   1.000
_cell.length_b   1.000
_cell.length_c   1.000
_cell.angle_alpha   90.00
_cell.angle_beta   90.00
_cell.angle_gamma   90.00
#
_symmetry.space_group_name_H-M   'P 1'
#
loop_
_entity.id
_entity.type
_entity.pdbx_description
1 polymer ?
#
loop_
_entity_poly.entity_id
_entity_poly.type
_entity_poly.pdbx_seq_one_letter_code
_entity_poly.pdbx_strand_id
1 'polypeptide(L)'
;MLPQDESIRILGDFLRHYVGERVQRISITTIQKLAEIVLKENAFVYDHKFYKQIIGGAMGSPFTLTLANIFMWDWEKRWVRRQKSKNEIYGR
;
A
#
# COMPACT_ATOMS: atom_id res chain seq x y z
N MET A 1 1.72 6.59 -9.15
CA MET A 1 1.00 6.90 -7.89
C MET A 1 0.48 5.61 -7.29
N LEU A 2 0.38 5.52 -5.96
CA LEU A 2 -0.03 4.30 -5.24
C LEU A 2 -1.51 3.96 -5.52
N PRO A 3 -1.85 2.83 -6.16
CA PRO A 3 -3.24 2.45 -6.43
C PRO A 3 -3.92 2.02 -5.13
N GLN A 4 -4.94 2.75 -4.68
CA GLN A 4 -5.50 2.61 -3.33
C GLN A 4 -6.06 1.21 -3.05
N ASP A 5 -6.97 0.70 -3.89
CA ASP A 5 -7.59 -0.61 -3.69
C ASP A 5 -6.58 -1.76 -3.75
N GLU A 6 -5.67 -1.72 -4.72
CA GLU A 6 -4.61 -2.74 -4.85
C GLU A 6 -3.68 -2.71 -3.63
N SER A 7 -3.36 -1.52 -3.12
CA SER A 7 -2.49 -1.38 -1.95
C SER A 7 -3.15 -1.92 -0.68
N ILE A 8 -4.45 -1.70 -0.48
CA ILE A 8 -5.20 -2.27 0.65
C ILE A 8 -5.24 -3.80 0.58
N ARG A 9 -5.39 -4.36 -0.63
CA ARG A 9 -5.30 -5.81 -0.84
C ARG A 9 -3.90 -6.32 -0.50
N ILE A 10 -2.85 -5.72 -1.05
CA ILE A 10 -1.45 -6.11 -0.82
C ILE A 10 -1.08 -5.98 0.66
N LEU A 11 -1.58 -4.96 1.37
CA LEU A 11 -1.42 -4.85 2.82
C LEU A 11 -1.97 -6.08 3.55
N GLY A 12 -3.17 -6.53 3.17
CA GLY A 12 -3.76 -7.75 3.74
C GLY A 12 -2.91 -8.97 3.46
N ASP A 13 -2.43 -9.14 2.22
CA ASP A 13 -1.60 -10.27 1.83
C ASP A 13 -0.24 -10.26 2.55
N PHE A 14 0.37 -9.08 2.71
CA PHE A 14 1.61 -8.89 3.47
C PHE A 14 1.43 -9.29 4.94
N LEU A 15 0.38 -8.80 5.60
CA LEU A 15 0.11 -9.11 7.00
C LEU A 15 -0.19 -10.59 7.21
N ARG A 16 -0.97 -11.22 6.31
CA ARG A 16 -1.21 -12.67 6.36
C ARG A 16 0.08 -13.46 6.22
N HIS A 17 0.97 -13.01 5.34
CA HIS A 17 2.24 -13.69 5.07
C HIS A 17 3.20 -13.64 6.26
N TYR A 18 3.31 -12.50 6.95
CA TYR A 18 4.30 -12.31 8.02
C TYR A 18 3.76 -12.45 9.44
N VAL A 19 2.46 -12.24 9.67
CA VAL A 19 1.85 -12.18 11.01
C VAL A 19 0.72 -13.23 11.18
N GLY A 20 0.03 -13.59 10.10
CA GLY A 20 -1.16 -14.45 10.13
C GLY A 20 -2.46 -13.62 10.15
N GLU A 21 -3.62 -14.21 10.47
CA GLU A 21 -4.93 -13.56 10.30
C GLU A 21 -5.25 -12.39 11.26
N ARG A 22 -4.42 -12.19 12.30
CA ARG A 22 -4.63 -11.13 13.30
C ARG A 22 -3.32 -10.47 13.73
N VAL A 23 -3.37 -9.16 13.92
CA VAL A 23 -2.29 -8.36 14.51
C VAL A 23 -2.76 -7.85 15.87
N GLN A 24 -2.10 -8.24 16.96
CA GLN A 24 -2.47 -7.82 18.32
C GLN A 24 -3.98 -7.91 18.62
N ARG A 25 -4.60 -9.02 18.22
CA ARG A 25 -6.06 -9.31 18.33
C ARG A 25 -6.97 -8.59 17.32
N ILE A 26 -6.46 -7.68 16.49
CA ILE A 26 -7.22 -7.04 15.42
C ILE A 26 -7.17 -7.93 14.17
N SER A 27 -8.32 -8.20 13.54
CA SER A 27 -8.35 -8.98 12.29
C SER A 27 -7.77 -8.17 11.13
N ILE A 28 -7.16 -8.85 10.17
CA ILE A 28 -6.65 -8.19 8.95
C ILE A 28 -7.76 -7.45 8.20
N THR A 29 -8.98 -8.00 8.17
CA THR A 29 -10.14 -7.34 7.57
C THR A 29 -10.45 -5.98 8.20
N THR A 30 -10.30 -5.86 9.53
CA THR A 30 -10.46 -4.58 10.24
C THR A 30 -9.34 -3.62 9.89
N ILE A 31 -8.09 -4.10 9.81
CA ILE A 31 -6.94 -3.28 9.41
C ILE A 31 -7.12 -2.75 7.98
N GLN A 32 -7.61 -3.59 7.06
CA GLN A 32 -7.91 -3.19 5.68
C GLN A 32 -9.00 -2.11 5.61
N LYS A 33 -10.06 -2.23 6.43
CA LYS A 33 -11.11 -1.18 6.52
C LYS A 33 -10.57 0.13 7.09
N LEU A 34 -9.70 0.07 8.10
CA LEU A 34 -9.05 1.27 8.65
C LEU A 34 -8.13 1.93 7.60
N ALA A 35 -7.36 1.12 6.88
CA ALA A 35 -6.52 1.58 5.77
C ALA A 35 -7.36 2.24 4.67
N GLU A 36 -8.52 1.67 4.34
CA GLU A 36 -9.46 2.23 3.37
C GLU A 36 -9.93 3.61 3.77
N ILE A 37 -10.34 3.81 5.03
CA ILE A 37 -10.75 5.12 5.56
C ILE A 37 -9.62 6.13 5.41
N VAL A 38 -8.41 5.77 5.84
CA VAL A 38 -7.24 6.67 5.78
C VAL A 38 -6.87 7.07 4.35
N LEU A 39 -7.05 6.19 3.37
CA LEU A 39 -6.72 6.48 1.98
C LEU A 39 -7.84 7.19 1.23
N LYS A 40 -9.09 6.74 1.40
CA LYS A 40 -10.23 7.18 0.60
C LYS A 40 -10.93 8.40 1.18
N GLU A 41 -10.89 8.60 2.50
CA GLU A 41 -11.51 9.76 3.15
C GLU A 41 -10.50 10.87 3.45
N ASN A 42 -9.31 10.81 2.84
CA ASN A 42 -8.31 11.85 2.98
C ASN A 42 -8.74 13.14 2.26
N ALA A 43 -8.75 14.23 3.00
CA ALA A 43 -9.02 15.57 2.49
C ALA A 43 -7.96 16.56 2.98
N PHE A 44 -7.70 17.60 2.18
CA PHE A 44 -6.74 18.64 2.51
C PHE A 44 -7.26 20.02 2.09
N VAL A 45 -6.71 21.06 2.71
CA VAL A 45 -7.03 22.45 2.40
C VAL A 45 -5.86 23.08 1.65
N TYR A 46 -6.17 23.75 0.55
CA TYR A 46 -5.20 24.54 -0.21
C TYR A 46 -5.94 25.77 -0.76
N ASP A 47 -5.32 26.95 -0.66
CA ASP A 47 -5.92 28.21 -1.17
C ASP A 47 -7.38 28.42 -0.72
N HIS A 48 -7.63 28.26 0.59
CA HIS A 48 -8.96 28.38 1.21
C HIS A 48 -10.05 27.45 0.61
N LYS A 49 -9.66 26.40 -0.12
CA LYS A 49 -10.55 25.42 -0.72
C LYS A 49 -10.28 24.03 -0.16
N PHE A 50 -11.35 23.24 -0.03
CA PHE A 50 -11.30 21.85 0.40
C PHE A 50 -11.18 20.92 -0.80
N TYR A 51 -10.24 19.98 -0.72
CA TYR A 51 -9.99 18.98 -1.76
C TYR A 51 -10.03 17.58 -1.15
N LYS A 52 -10.64 16.64 -1.87
CA LYS A 52 -10.57 15.20 -1.56
C LYS A 52 -9.45 14.58 -2.39
N GLN A 53 -8.56 13.84 -1.75
CA GLN A 53 -7.51 13.12 -2.47
C GLN A 53 -8.08 11.83 -3.05
N ILE A 54 -8.11 11.74 -4.38
CA ILE A 54 -8.72 10.61 -5.11
C ILE A 54 -7.71 9.54 -5.54
N ILE A 55 -6.39 9.85 -5.52
CA ILE A 55 -5.33 8.94 -5.98
C ILE A 55 -4.15 9.02 -5.00
N GLY A 56 -3.53 7.88 -4.70
CA GLY A 56 -2.40 7.80 -3.77
C GLY A 56 -2.83 7.90 -2.30
N GLY A 57 -1.95 8.38 -1.44
CA GLY A 57 -2.24 8.73 -0.05
C GLY A 57 -1.59 10.06 0.33
N ALA A 58 -1.92 10.59 1.51
CA ALA A 58 -1.39 11.86 1.98
C ALA A 58 0.14 11.85 1.99
N MET A 59 0.77 12.75 1.24
CA MET A 59 2.23 12.91 1.28
C MET A 59 2.63 13.46 2.66
N GLY A 60 3.52 12.73 3.34
CA GLY A 60 3.89 12.99 4.73
C GLY A 60 3.17 12.11 5.76
N SER A 61 2.18 11.32 5.36
CA SER A 61 1.59 10.31 6.25
C SER A 61 2.56 9.15 6.48
N PRO A 62 2.89 8.80 7.74
CA PRO A 62 3.74 7.65 8.04
C PRO A 62 3.10 6.33 7.56
N PHE A 63 1.76 6.28 7.55
CA PHE A 63 1.03 5.14 7.03
C PHE A 63 1.19 5.01 5.51
N THR A 64 1.04 6.10 4.76
CA THR A 64 1.16 6.08 3.29
C THR A 64 2.56 5.64 2.85
N LEU A 65 3.61 6.11 3.53
CA LEU A 65 4.99 5.68 3.24
C LEU A 65 5.18 4.18 3.49
N THR A 66 4.72 3.69 4.64
CA THR A 66 4.80 2.27 5.00
C THR A 66 4.04 1.40 3.99
N LEU A 67 2.85 1.84 3.60
CA LEU A 67 2.03 1.15 2.62
C LEU A 67 2.70 1.12 1.24
N ALA A 68 3.35 2.21 0.83
CA ALA A 68 4.10 2.26 -0.42
C ALA A 68 5.25 1.24 -0.42
N ASN A 69 5.98 1.09 0.69
CA ASN A 69 7.02 0.06 0.82
C ASN A 69 6.44 -1.37 0.72
N ILE A 70 5.29 -1.61 1.34
CA ILE A 70 4.58 -2.90 1.26
C ILE A 70 4.10 -3.18 -0.19
N PHE A 71 3.63 -2.16 -0.90
CA PHE A 71 3.28 -2.27 -2.32
C PHE A 71 4.51 -2.63 -3.16
N MET A 72 5.63 -1.92 -2.94
CA MET A 72 6.90 -2.18 -3.62
C MET A 72 7.39 -3.61 -3.37
N TRP A 73 7.27 -4.11 -2.14
CA TRP A 73 7.60 -5.50 -1.82
C TRP A 73 6.87 -6.50 -2.72
N ASP A 74 5.56 -6.33 -2.96
CA ASP A 74 4.82 -7.21 -3.87
C ASP A 74 5.22 -7.01 -5.34
N TRP A 75 5.34 -5.77 -5.77
CA TRP A 75 5.71 -5.42 -7.13
C TRP A 75 7.10 -5.97 -7.50
N GLU A 76 8.11 -5.73 -6.68
CA GLU A 76 9.51 -6.14 -6.89
C GLU A 76 9.66 -7.66 -6.93
N LYS A 77 8.96 -8.40 -6.08
CA LYS A 77 9.00 -9.87 -6.08
C LYS A 77 8.69 -10.47 -7.45
N ARG A 78 7.74 -9.89 -8.19
CA ARG A 78 7.37 -10.37 -9.53
C ARG A 78 8.52 -10.19 -10.52
N TRP A 79 9.18 -9.04 -10.49
CA TRP A 79 10.29 -8.72 -11.38
C TRP A 79 11.54 -9.51 -11.05
N VAL A 80 11.89 -9.62 -9.76
CA VAL A 80 13.05 -10.41 -9.31
C VAL A 80 12.89 -11.89 -9.70
N ARG A 81 11.68 -12.46 -9.57
CA ARG A 81 11.42 -13.85 -10.01
C ARG A 81 11.60 -14.03 -11.51
N ARG A 82 11.10 -13.08 -12.32
CA ARG A 82 11.26 -13.08 -13.78
C ARG A 82 12.73 -12.91 -14.20
N GLN A 83 13.47 -12.05 -13.49
CA GLN A 83 14.89 -11.84 -13.72
C GLN A 83 15.67 -13.14 -13.50
N LYS A 84 15.44 -13.81 -12.37
CA LYS A 84 16.09 -15.09 -12.04
C LYS A 84 15.78 -16.19 -13.06
N SER A 85 14.57 -16.23 -13.63
CA SER A 85 14.21 -17.26 -14.60
C SER A 85 14.77 -17.01 -16.01
N LYS A 86 14.92 -15.75 -16.41
CA LYS A 86 15.35 -15.38 -17.77
C LYS A 86 16.82 -14.95 -17.87
N ASN A 87 17.51 -14.79 -16.73
CA ASN A 87 18.86 -14.23 -16.64
C ASN A 87 19.01 -12.88 -17.36
N GLU A 88 17.93 -12.10 -17.41
CA GLU A 88 17.87 -10.78 -18.06
C GLU A 88 18.38 -9.71 -17.07
N ILE A 89 19.13 -8.73 -17.54
CA ILE A 89 19.51 -7.55 -16.73
C ILE A 89 18.57 -6.41 -17.10
N TYR A 90 17.69 -6.02 -16.18
CA TYR A 90 16.85 -4.84 -16.33
C TYR A 90 17.51 -3.68 -15.59
N GLY A 91 18.29 -2.87 -16.32
CA GLY A 91 18.98 -1.71 -15.77
C GLY A 91 20.33 -1.45 -16.44
N ARG A 92 20.31 -0.58 -17.44
CA ARG A 92 21.33 0.45 -17.65
C ARG A 92 20.60 1.76 -17.83
#